data_AF-A0A9P6EID9-F1
#
_entry.id   AF-A0A9P6EID9-F1
#
_cell.length_a   1.000
_cell.length_b   1.000
_cell.length_c   1.000
_cell.angle_alpha   90.00
_cell.angle_beta   90.00
_cell.angle_gamma   90.00
#
_symmetry.space_group_name_H-M   'P 1'
#
loop_
_entity.id
_entity.type
_entity.pdbx_description
1 polymer ?
#
loop_
_entity_poly.entity_id
_entity_poly.type
_entity_poly.pdbx_seq_one_letter_code
_entity_poly.pdbx_strand_id
1 'polypeptide(L)' 'MRLAFKSVATIMSLLAVVSASALPQDTPDPEPTPVRYYCNGPLSLKCPDGYRCCGPIVVGKGGICYKGPSGVCPL' A
#
# COMPACT_ATOMS: atom_id res chain seq x y z
N MET A 1 -36.28 26.68 51.68
CA MET A 1 -36.68 26.88 50.26
C MET A 1 -35.44 27.13 49.42
N ARG A 2 -35.26 26.29 48.39
CA ARG A 2 -34.78 26.63 47.03
C ARG A 2 -33.41 27.33 46.88
N LEU A 3 -32.35 26.55 46.76
CA LEU A 3 -31.38 26.78 45.67
C LEU A 3 -31.03 25.42 45.05
N ALA A 4 -31.98 25.00 44.21
CA ALA A 4 -31.92 23.82 43.40
C ALA A 4 -30.95 24.05 42.22
N PHE A 5 -30.13 23.03 41.94
CA PHE A 5 -30.07 22.40 40.61
C PHE A 5 -29.75 23.28 39.38
N LYS A 6 -28.92 24.33 39.50
CA LYS A 6 -28.52 25.14 38.32
C LYS A 6 -27.26 24.66 37.57
N SER A 7 -26.67 23.51 37.91
CA SER A 7 -25.34 23.13 37.37
C SER A 7 -25.28 21.89 36.47
N VAL A 8 -26.39 21.22 36.15
CA VAL A 8 -26.33 19.96 35.35
C VAL A 8 -26.78 20.16 33.90
N ALA A 9 -27.55 21.22 33.59
CA ALA A 9 -28.16 21.39 32.28
C ALA A 9 -27.21 21.94 31.19
N THR A 10 -26.03 22.47 31.54
CA THR A 10 -25.17 23.17 30.56
C THR A 10 -24.15 22.28 29.85
N ILE A 11 -23.99 21.02 30.29
CA ILE A 11 -22.98 20.10 29.72
C ILE A 11 -23.57 19.25 28.58
N MET A 12 -24.90 19.16 28.48
CA MET A 12 -25.64 18.37 27.49
C MET A 12 -25.94 19.13 26.18
N SER A 13 -24.99 19.93 25.66
CA SER A 13 -25.16 20.60 24.36
C SER A 13 -23.93 20.54 23.45
N LEU A 14 -22.85 19.85 23.86
CA LEU A 14 -21.61 19.76 23.07
C LEU A 14 -21.46 18.47 22.24
N LEU A 15 -22.42 17.53 22.29
CA LEU A 15 -22.29 16.23 21.61
C LEU A 15 -23.06 16.08 20.27
N ALA A 16 -23.69 17.14 19.75
CA ALA A 16 -24.56 17.03 18.56
C ALA A 16 -23.88 17.37 17.21
N VAL A 17 -22.58 17.69 17.18
CA VAL A 17 -21.88 18.15 15.95
C VAL A 17 -20.79 17.16 15.53
N VAL A 18 -21.16 15.90 15.31
CA VAL A 18 -20.39 15.00 14.43
C VAL A 18 -21.37 14.48 13.39
N SER A 19 -21.67 15.36 12.43
CA SER A 19 -22.35 15.02 11.19
C SER A 19 -21.40 14.15 10.36
N ALA A 20 -21.66 12.85 10.33
CA ALA A 20 -20.97 11.90 9.48
C ALA A 20 -21.38 12.12 8.01
N SER A 21 -20.64 12.96 7.29
CA SER A 21 -20.64 12.98 5.83
C SER A 21 -19.72 11.87 5.32
N ALA A 22 -20.29 10.68 5.11
CA ALA A 22 -19.65 9.62 4.33
C ALA A 22 -19.62 10.07 2.86
N LEU A 23 -18.52 10.70 2.46
CA LEU A 23 -18.23 10.92 1.05
C LEU A 23 -18.05 9.55 0.38
N PRO A 24 -18.57 9.33 -0.84
CA PRO A 24 -18.19 8.17 -1.63
C PRO A 24 -16.67 8.20 -1.79
N GLN A 25 -15.98 7.23 -1.18
CA GLN A 25 -14.58 7.03 -1.45
C GLN A 25 -14.49 6.46 -2.86
N ASP A 26 -14.07 7.29 -3.82
CA ASP A 26 -13.44 6.82 -5.05
C ASP A 26 -12.28 5.92 -4.61
N THR A 27 -12.53 4.61 -4.53
CA THR A 27 -11.45 3.62 -4.51
C THR A 27 -10.69 3.80 -5.80
N PRO A 28 -9.41 4.20 -5.76
CA PRO A 28 -8.60 4.31 -6.97
C PRO A 28 -8.69 2.97 -7.70
N ASP A 29 -9.10 3.01 -8.97
CA ASP A 29 -9.08 1.84 -9.83
C ASP A 29 -7.66 1.25 -9.77
N PRO A 30 -7.50 -0.07 -9.59
CA PRO A 30 -6.18 -0.68 -9.44
C PRO A 30 -5.36 -0.38 -10.70
N GLU A 31 -4.41 0.56 -10.58
CA GLU A 31 -3.51 0.93 -11.66
C GLU A 31 -2.85 -0.36 -12.20
N PRO A 32 -2.83 -0.57 -13.53
CA PRO A 32 -2.31 -1.80 -14.10
C PRO A 32 -0.85 -1.97 -13.68
N THR A 33 -0.61 -2.89 -12.74
CA THR A 33 0.74 -3.15 -12.26
C THR A 33 1.60 -3.64 -13.44
N PRO A 34 2.75 -3.00 -13.71
CA PRO A 34 3.62 -3.44 -14.79
C PRO A 34 4.05 -4.89 -14.51
N VAL A 35 3.87 -5.77 -15.50
CA VAL A 35 4.26 -7.18 -15.41
C VAL A 35 5.76 -7.26 -15.09
N ARG A 36 6.08 -7.68 -13.87
CA ARG A 36 7.45 -7.84 -13.40
C ARG A 36 7.81 -9.32 -13.43
N TYR A 37 8.84 -9.65 -14.20
CA TYR A 37 9.37 -11.01 -14.25
C TYR A 37 10.41 -11.22 -13.16
N TYR A 38 10.36 -12.37 -12.51
CA TYR A 38 11.31 -12.79 -11.48
C TYR A 38 12.20 -13.91 -12.00
N CYS A 39 13.40 -13.97 -11.46
CA CYS A 39 14.41 -14.97 -11.78
C CYS A 39 14.98 -15.59 -10.51
N ASN A 40 15.54 -16.78 -10.63
CA ASN A 40 16.03 -17.61 -9.55
C ASN A 40 14.96 -17.88 -8.47
N GLY A 41 15.34 -18.04 -7.21
CA GLY A 41 14.42 -18.31 -6.09
C GLY A 41 14.13 -19.81 -5.93
N PRO A 42 13.08 -20.19 -5.18
CA PRO A 42 12.78 -21.59 -4.87
C PRO A 42 12.48 -22.44 -6.11
N LEU A 43 12.03 -21.79 -7.20
CA LEU A 43 11.69 -22.43 -8.46
C LEU A 43 12.80 -22.31 -9.53
N SER A 44 13.96 -21.73 -9.19
CA SER A 44 15.09 -21.55 -10.12
C SER A 44 14.69 -20.92 -11.47
N LEU A 45 13.83 -19.88 -11.44
CA LEU A 45 13.26 -19.27 -12.64
C LEU A 45 14.33 -18.61 -13.50
N LYS A 46 14.12 -18.57 -14.83
CA LYS A 46 14.99 -17.82 -15.75
C LYS A 46 14.26 -16.62 -16.32
N CYS A 47 15.00 -15.55 -16.59
CA CYS A 47 14.46 -14.43 -17.34
C CYS A 47 14.19 -14.83 -18.80
N PRO A 48 13.14 -14.28 -19.43
CA PRO A 48 12.90 -14.45 -20.85
C PRO A 48 14.03 -13.85 -21.70
N ASP A 49 14.10 -14.25 -22.97
CA ASP A 49 15.11 -13.77 -23.90
C ASP A 49 15.12 -12.24 -24.03
N GLY A 50 16.32 -11.66 -24.07
CA GLY A 50 16.51 -10.21 -24.09
C GLY A 50 16.38 -9.53 -22.72
N TYR A 51 16.19 -10.28 -21.63
CA TYR A 51 16.23 -9.78 -20.26
C TYR A 51 17.41 -10.37 -19.48
N ARG A 52 17.85 -9.63 -18.46
CA ARG A 52 18.87 -10.06 -17.50
C ARG A 52 18.31 -10.10 -16.09
N CYS A 53 18.79 -11.05 -15.30
CA CYS A 53 18.42 -11.16 -13.89
C CYS A 53 19.24 -10.17 -13.06
N CYS A 54 18.58 -9.29 -12.30
CA CYS A 54 19.21 -8.29 -11.44
C CYS A 54 18.68 -8.35 -10.02
N GLY A 55 19.56 -7.97 -9.09
CA GLY A 55 19.29 -7.90 -7.67
C GLY A 55 20.22 -8.83 -6.88
N PRO A 56 20.29 -8.67 -5.55
CA PRO A 56 20.95 -9.63 -4.71
C PRO A 56 20.15 -10.93 -4.78
N ILE A 57 20.76 -11.99 -5.28
CA ILE A 57 20.15 -13.31 -5.29
C ILE A 57 20.22 -13.87 -3.87
N VAL A 58 19.24 -13.49 -3.05
CA VAL A 58 19.07 -14.04 -1.70
C VAL A 58 18.30 -15.36 -1.81
N VAL A 59 18.76 -16.38 -1.09
CA VAL A 59 18.12 -17.70 -1.06
C VAL A 59 16.64 -17.54 -0.73
N GLY A 60 15.77 -18.04 -1.61
CA GLY A 60 14.31 -18.00 -1.43
C GLY A 60 13.59 -16.75 -1.95
N LYS A 61 14.27 -15.64 -2.29
CA LYS A 61 13.62 -14.43 -2.83
C LYS A 61 13.87 -14.20 -4.33
N GLY A 62 14.94 -14.74 -4.88
CA GLY A 62 15.28 -14.55 -6.29
C GLY A 62 15.62 -13.09 -6.64
N GLY A 63 15.81 -12.84 -7.93
CA GLY A 63 16.03 -11.51 -8.50
C GLY A 63 14.86 -11.10 -9.40
N ILE A 64 15.03 -9.96 -10.06
CA ILE A 64 14.06 -9.33 -10.94
C ILE A 64 14.68 -9.19 -12.32
N CYS A 65 13.92 -9.50 -13.36
CA CYS A 65 14.39 -9.36 -14.73
C CYS A 65 14.27 -7.92 -15.23
N TYR A 66 15.34 -7.43 -15.86
CA TYR A 66 15.39 -6.12 -16.50
C TYR A 66 15.73 -6.26 -17.98
N LYS A 67 15.19 -5.36 -18.79
CA LYS A 67 15.38 -5.39 -20.25
C LYS A 67 16.84 -5.12 -20.62
N GLY A 68 17.35 -5.90 -21.56
CA GLY A 68 18.72 -5.90 -22.05
C GLY A 68 19.49 -7.12 -21.53
N PRO A 69 20.08 -7.95 -22.42
CA PRO A 69 20.80 -9.17 -22.03
C PRO A 69 22.12 -8.88 -21.30
N SER A 70 22.64 -7.66 -21.40
CA SER A 70 23.88 -7.21 -20.77
C SER A 70 23.72 -5.79 -20.21
N GLY A 71 24.63 -5.40 -19.33
CA GLY A 71 24.66 -4.07 -18.72
C GLY A 71 24.54 -4.10 -17.19
N VAL A 72 24.67 -2.92 -16.60
CA VAL A 72 24.63 -2.75 -15.14
C VAL A 72 23.18 -2.90 -14.66
N CYS A 73 23.01 -3.56 -13.52
CA CYS A 73 21.73 -3.63 -12.85
C CYS A 73 21.40 -2.27 -12.20
N PRO A 74 20.14 -1.78 -12.31
CA PRO A 74 19.76 -0.55 -11.64
C PRO A 74 19.94 -0.70 -10.12
N LEU A 75 20.44 0.36 -9.48
CA LEU A 75 20.65 0.48 -8.04
C LEU A 75 19.34 0.74 -7.31
#